data_AF-K2CSZ7-F1
#
_entry.id   AF-K2CSZ7-F1
#
_cell.length_a   1.000
_cell.length_b   1.000
_cell.length_c   1.000
_cell.angle_alpha   90.00
_cell.angle_beta   90.00
_cell.angle_gamma   90.00
#
_symmetry.space_group_name_H-M   'P 1'
#
loop_
_entity.id
_entity.type
_entity.pdbx_description
1 polymer ?
#
loop_
_entity_poly.entity_id
_entity_poly.type
_entity_poly.pdbx_seq_one_letter_code
_entity_poly.pdbx_strand_id
1 'polypeptide(L)'
;MGFKKGFVYRSNNLNETAKKYFQMEHFLYLAYFSPDFIKVGTANLLRKYDRLYEQGASAYCFFASLKGLDILEVESFISRNTNIPERISNNIKLQIIKGLNINNLPIHTLKEKELQIETVLKNTNFRKYLLKNPEFGEVYIPSIFKSKEIQNFIYLESLEEIKEISGIILGVKGNFITFGNGNNIYIINGKELVGRTIEEYNNPKEIFINNRQLNLNLLI
;
A
#
# COMPACT_ATOMS: atom_id res chain seq x y z
N MET A 1 0.67 4.63 11.84
CA MET A 1 1.11 6.00 12.17
C MET A 1 2.40 6.28 11.40
N GLY A 2 2.41 7.25 10.47
CA GLY A 2 3.60 7.58 9.70
C GLY A 2 4.38 8.68 10.42
N PHE A 3 5.61 8.39 10.85
CA PHE A 3 6.52 9.41 11.39
C PHE A 3 6.80 10.43 10.28
N LYS A 4 6.13 11.59 10.34
CA LYS A 4 6.31 12.68 9.36
C LYS A 4 7.74 13.23 9.45
N LYS A 5 8.33 13.51 8.27
CA LYS A 5 9.63 14.19 8.03
C LYS A 5 9.94 15.35 8.99
N GLY A 6 8.92 16.10 9.44
CA GLY A 6 9.10 17.24 10.35
C GLY A 6 9.53 16.91 11.78
N PHE A 7 9.20 15.72 12.31
CA PHE A 7 9.58 15.33 13.68
C PHE A 7 11.01 14.76 13.76
N VAL A 8 11.45 14.10 12.70
CA VAL A 8 12.71 13.35 12.68
C VAL A 8 13.89 14.23 12.30
N TYR A 9 13.73 15.17 11.37
CA TYR A 9 14.83 16.04 10.94
C TYR A 9 15.14 17.21 11.90
N ARG A 10 14.26 17.51 12.87
CA ARG A 10 14.43 18.66 13.79
C ARG A 10 14.62 18.29 15.25
N SER A 11 14.57 17.01 15.62
CA SER A 11 14.84 16.60 16.99
C SER A 11 16.18 15.87 17.06
N ASN A 12 17.15 16.45 17.76
CA ASN A 12 18.36 15.74 18.21
C ASN A 12 18.03 14.57 19.17
N ASN A 13 16.75 14.32 19.44
CA ASN A 13 16.23 13.32 20.36
C ASN A 13 15.18 12.43 19.65
N LEU A 14 15.63 11.56 18.76
CA LEU A 14 14.83 10.39 18.37
C LEU A 14 14.49 9.60 19.63
N ASN A 15 13.21 9.28 19.86
CA ASN A 15 12.82 8.38 20.94
C ASN A 15 13.41 6.97 20.71
N GLU A 16 13.57 6.18 21.76
CA GLU A 16 14.21 4.85 21.66
C GLU A 16 13.52 3.94 20.65
N THR A 17 12.20 4.03 20.54
CA THR A 17 11.41 3.27 19.57
C THR A 17 11.76 3.64 18.13
N ALA A 18 11.90 4.93 17.80
CA ALA A 18 12.31 5.38 16.49
C ALA A 18 13.77 5.02 16.21
N LYS A 19 14.67 5.12 17.20
CA LYS A 19 16.06 4.67 17.07
C LYS A 19 16.13 3.18 16.74
N LYS A 20 15.43 2.32 17.48
CA LYS A 20 15.34 0.89 17.22
C LYS A 20 14.74 0.60 15.83
N TYR A 21 13.69 1.32 15.45
CA TYR A 21 13.06 1.19 14.13
C TYR A 21 14.03 1.50 12.98
N PHE A 22 14.84 2.57 13.09
CA PHE A 22 15.79 2.94 12.05
C PHE A 22 17.12 2.17 12.09
N GLN A 23 17.40 1.43 13.17
CA GLN A 23 18.50 0.44 13.19
C GLN A 23 18.19 -0.80 12.34
N MET A 24 16.90 -1.06 12.07
CA MET A 24 16.48 -2.13 11.18
C MET A 24 16.76 -1.76 9.72
N GLU A 25 16.89 -2.79 8.89
CA GLU A 25 16.97 -2.59 7.45
C GLU A 25 15.62 -2.13 6.89
N HIS A 26 15.68 -1.12 6.03
CA HIS A 26 14.55 -0.59 5.29
C HIS A 26 14.79 -0.79 3.80
N PHE A 27 13.71 -1.02 3.08
CA PHE A 27 13.69 -1.19 1.64
C PHE A 27 12.96 0.00 1.00
N LEU A 28 13.54 0.50 -0.08
CA LEU A 28 12.80 1.31 -1.05
C LEU A 28 12.11 0.39 -2.03
N TYR A 29 10.89 0.78 -2.38
CA TYR A 29 10.10 0.03 -3.33
C TYR A 29 9.26 0.94 -4.22
N LEU A 30 9.00 0.43 -5.42
CA LEU A 30 7.91 0.90 -6.26
C LEU A 30 6.67 0.09 -5.97
N ALA A 31 5.53 0.75 -5.77
CA ALA A 31 4.22 0.13 -5.72
C ALA A 31 3.41 0.55 -6.95
N TYR A 32 2.98 -0.44 -7.72
CA TYR A 32 2.17 -0.27 -8.91
C TYR A 32 0.69 -0.37 -8.56
N PHE A 33 -0.11 0.59 -9.02
CA PHE A 33 -1.58 0.58 -8.88
C PHE A 33 -2.27 0.48 -10.24
N SER A 34 -1.75 1.18 -11.24
CA SER A 34 -2.13 1.12 -12.65
C SER A 34 -0.95 1.66 -13.50
N PRO A 35 -1.01 1.63 -14.85
CA PRO A 35 0.09 2.10 -15.69
C PRO A 35 0.54 3.53 -15.37
N ASP A 36 -0.42 4.42 -15.11
CA ASP A 36 -0.16 5.84 -14.82
C ASP A 36 0.07 6.12 -13.33
N PHE A 37 -0.24 5.17 -12.45
CA PHE A 37 -0.18 5.34 -11.01
C PHE A 37 0.80 4.35 -10.39
N ILE A 38 2.04 4.80 -10.27
CA ILE A 38 3.13 4.14 -9.55
C ILE A 38 3.63 5.10 -8.49
N LYS A 39 4.02 4.58 -7.33
CA LYS A 39 4.62 5.40 -6.27
C LYS A 39 5.91 4.79 -5.77
N VAL A 40 6.80 5.64 -5.26
CA VAL A 40 7.93 5.21 -4.44
C VAL A 40 7.47 5.12 -2.97
N GLY A 41 8.07 4.21 -2.22
CA GLY A 41 7.72 3.95 -0.84
C GLY A 41 8.87 3.36 -0.06
N THR A 42 8.74 3.40 1.26
CA THR A 42 9.68 2.76 2.19
C THR A 42 8.98 1.76 3.10
N ALA A 43 9.64 0.64 3.36
CA ALA A 43 9.15 -0.40 4.27
C ALA A 43 10.31 -0.99 5.07
N ASN A 44 10.11 -1.17 6.38
CA ASN A 44 11.08 -1.92 7.19
C ASN A 44 11.01 -3.42 6.84
N LEU A 45 12.10 -4.15 7.11
CA LEU A 45 12.23 -5.58 6.82
C LEU A 45 11.05 -6.42 7.34
N LEU A 46 10.59 -6.19 8.58
CA LEU A 46 9.53 -7.00 9.19
C LEU A 46 8.17 -6.83 8.50
N ARG A 47 7.90 -5.66 7.93
CA ARG A 47 6.62 -5.30 7.30
C ARG A 47 6.73 -5.07 5.81
N LYS A 48 7.84 -5.52 5.21
CA LYS A 48 8.20 -5.31 3.80
C LYS A 48 7.03 -5.62 2.87
N TYR A 49 6.42 -6.78 3.03
CA TYR A 49 5.31 -7.24 2.21
C TYR A 49 3.94 -6.75 2.70
N ASP A 50 3.70 -6.69 4.02
CA ASP A 50 2.47 -6.14 4.61
C ASP A 50 2.17 -4.74 4.05
N ARG A 51 3.22 -3.92 3.91
CA ARG A 51 3.10 -2.57 3.39
C ARG A 51 2.52 -2.51 1.99
N LEU A 52 2.79 -3.51 1.14
CA LEU A 52 2.24 -3.58 -0.21
C LEU A 52 0.72 -3.78 -0.17
N TYR A 53 0.27 -4.70 0.69
CA TYR A 53 -1.14 -4.98 0.89
C TYR A 53 -1.88 -3.80 1.52
N GLU A 54 -1.34 -3.18 2.57
CA GLU A 54 -1.91 -1.99 3.21
C GLU A 54 -2.07 -0.81 2.24
N GLN A 55 -1.12 -0.67 1.32
CA GLN A 55 -1.20 0.39 0.31
C GLN A 55 -2.22 0.06 -0.77
N GLY A 56 -2.52 -1.23 -1.00
CA GLY A 56 -3.40 -1.70 -2.07
C GLY A 56 -2.71 -1.75 -3.43
N ALA A 57 -1.41 -2.05 -3.44
CA ALA A 57 -0.63 -2.24 -4.67
C ALA A 57 -1.05 -3.53 -5.38
N SER A 58 -0.93 -3.55 -6.71
CA SER A 58 -1.15 -4.73 -7.55
C SER A 58 0.15 -5.43 -7.92
N ALA A 59 1.27 -4.71 -7.94
CA ALA A 59 2.61 -5.25 -8.14
C ALA A 59 3.64 -4.35 -7.46
N TYR A 60 4.88 -4.84 -7.36
CA TYR A 60 5.95 -4.15 -6.68
C TYR A 60 7.33 -4.42 -7.28
N CYS A 61 8.26 -3.51 -6.99
CA CYS A 61 9.69 -3.71 -7.17
C CYS A 61 10.43 -3.21 -5.92
N PHE A 62 11.14 -4.06 -5.19
CA PHE A 62 12.13 -3.63 -4.19
C PHE A 62 13.48 -3.47 -4.88
N PHE A 63 14.07 -2.28 -4.82
CA PHE A 63 15.24 -1.94 -5.65
C PHE A 63 16.42 -1.35 -4.87
N ALA A 64 16.23 -0.96 -3.61
CA ALA A 64 17.31 -0.49 -2.74
C ALA A 64 17.05 -0.86 -1.28
N SER A 65 18.10 -1.01 -0.50
CA SER A 65 18.00 -1.19 0.95
C SER A 65 19.12 -0.47 1.71
N LEU A 66 18.81 -0.04 2.93
CA LEU A 66 19.73 0.60 3.85
C LEU A 66 19.16 0.63 5.27
N LYS A 67 20.05 0.89 6.23
CA LYS A 67 19.70 1.20 7.62
C LYS A 67 19.76 2.71 7.82
N GLY A 68 18.99 3.22 8.78
CA GLY A 68 19.02 4.62 9.17
C GLY A 68 18.00 5.51 8.48
N LEU A 69 18.11 6.81 8.78
CA LEU A 69 17.17 7.84 8.33
C LEU A 69 17.31 8.23 6.86
N ASP A 70 18.48 7.99 6.28
CA ASP A 70 18.81 8.25 4.88
C ASP A 70 17.75 7.67 3.92
N ILE A 71 17.07 6.58 4.29
CA ILE A 71 15.98 5.98 3.50
C ILE A 71 14.94 7.02 3.05
N LEU A 72 14.58 7.97 3.93
CA LEU A 72 13.61 9.02 3.65
C LEU A 72 14.18 10.08 2.71
N GLU A 73 15.48 10.35 2.80
CA GLU A 73 16.17 11.26 1.90
C GLU A 73 16.21 10.70 0.49
N VAL A 74 16.56 9.42 0.36
CA VAL A 74 16.59 8.72 -0.94
C VAL A 74 15.19 8.65 -1.55
N GLU A 75 14.14 8.31 -0.77
CA GLU A 75 12.74 8.35 -1.22
C GLU A 75 12.37 9.73 -1.80
N SER A 76 12.70 10.79 -1.06
CA SER A 76 12.44 12.18 -1.45
C SER A 76 13.23 12.62 -2.67
N PHE A 77 14.47 12.14 -2.78
CA PHE A 77 15.33 12.43 -3.91
C PHE A 77 14.77 11.78 -5.17
N ILE A 78 14.38 10.51 -5.11
CA ILE A 78 13.76 9.80 -6.23
C ILE A 78 12.49 10.53 -6.67
N SER A 79 11.61 10.88 -5.73
CA SER A 79 10.33 11.50 -6.07
C SER A 79 10.50 12.81 -6.82
N ARG A 80 11.44 13.66 -6.39
CA ARG A 80 11.75 14.94 -7.04
C ARG A 80 12.38 14.81 -8.42
N ASN A 81 13.09 13.71 -8.71
CA ASN A 81 13.88 13.56 -9.92
C ASN A 81 13.31 12.57 -10.95
N THR A 82 12.19 11.88 -10.66
CA THR A 82 11.61 10.84 -11.54
C THR A 82 10.13 11.02 -11.87
N ASN A 83 9.47 12.04 -11.28
CA ASN A 83 8.01 12.23 -11.28
C ASN A 83 7.23 11.06 -10.67
N ILE A 84 7.89 10.20 -9.88
CA ILE A 84 7.25 9.10 -9.16
C ILE A 84 6.86 9.63 -7.77
N PRO A 85 5.58 9.82 -7.44
CA PRO A 85 5.17 10.40 -6.16
C PRO A 85 5.46 9.46 -4.98
N GLU A 86 5.58 10.03 -3.76
CA GLU A 86 5.66 9.26 -2.51
C GLU A 86 4.28 8.69 -2.08
N ARG A 87 3.19 9.29 -2.59
CA ARG A 87 1.81 9.03 -2.17
C ARG A 87 0.84 9.01 -3.35
N ILE A 88 -0.11 8.06 -3.29
CA ILE A 88 -1.31 8.02 -4.12
C ILE A 88 -2.53 8.28 -3.22
N SER A 89 -3.43 9.16 -3.65
CA SER A 89 -4.61 9.53 -2.88
C SER A 89 -5.67 8.42 -2.89
N ASN A 90 -6.54 8.41 -1.89
CA ASN A 90 -7.66 7.47 -1.82
C ASN A 90 -8.63 7.66 -2.99
N ASN A 91 -8.86 8.92 -3.40
CA ASN A 91 -9.72 9.22 -4.55
C ASN A 91 -9.17 8.58 -5.83
N ILE A 92 -7.86 8.68 -6.10
CA ILE A 92 -7.24 8.01 -7.26
C ILE A 92 -7.43 6.49 -7.16
N LYS A 93 -7.20 5.89 -5.98
CA LYS A 93 -7.40 4.44 -5.80
C LYS A 93 -8.84 4.01 -6.07
N LEU A 94 -9.83 4.79 -5.65
CA LEU A 94 -11.24 4.55 -5.95
C LEU A 94 -11.52 4.66 -7.46
N GLN A 95 -10.94 5.65 -8.15
CA GLN A 95 -11.07 5.77 -9.61
C GLN A 95 -10.43 4.58 -10.34
N ILE A 96 -9.29 4.08 -9.87
CA ILE A 96 -8.66 2.87 -10.41
C ILE A 96 -9.58 1.65 -10.24
N ILE A 97 -10.26 1.54 -9.08
CA ILE A 97 -11.24 0.47 -8.84
C ILE A 97 -12.46 0.60 -9.78
N LYS A 98 -12.97 1.83 -9.99
CA LYS A 98 -14.07 2.11 -10.92
C LYS A 98 -13.73 1.84 -12.39
N GLY A 99 -12.50 2.14 -12.82
CA GLY A 99 -12.09 2.14 -14.22
C GLY A 99 -11.22 0.95 -14.63
N LEU A 100 -11.48 -0.24 -14.10
CA LEU A 100 -10.61 -1.42 -14.20
C LEU A 100 -9.93 -1.61 -15.57
N ASN A 101 -8.60 -1.47 -15.57
CA ASN A 101 -7.74 -1.72 -16.70
C ASN A 101 -6.96 -3.02 -16.44
N ILE A 102 -7.52 -4.14 -16.88
CA ILE A 102 -7.06 -5.51 -16.56
C ILE A 102 -5.90 -5.95 -17.49
N ASN A 103 -5.71 -5.26 -18.61
CA ASN A 103 -4.69 -5.59 -19.61
C ASN A 103 -3.48 -4.69 -19.47
N ASN A 104 -2.63 -4.98 -18.49
CA ASN A 104 -1.34 -4.32 -18.34
C ASN A 104 -0.24 -5.35 -17.99
N LEU A 105 1.00 -4.97 -18.27
CA LEU A 105 2.20 -5.74 -17.93
C LEU A 105 2.88 -5.05 -16.73
N PRO A 106 2.35 -5.20 -15.50
CA PRO A 106 2.80 -4.43 -14.34
C PRO A 106 4.30 -4.58 -14.09
N ILE A 107 4.83 -5.79 -14.25
CA ILE A 107 6.26 -6.09 -14.09
C ILE A 107 7.11 -5.38 -15.15
N HIS A 108 6.62 -5.27 -16.39
CA HIS A 108 7.34 -4.54 -17.44
C HIS A 108 7.44 -3.05 -17.09
N THR A 109 6.32 -2.42 -16.75
CA THR A 109 6.31 -1.00 -16.35
C THR A 109 7.19 -0.75 -15.13
N LEU A 110 7.19 -1.67 -14.16
CA LEU A 110 8.07 -1.58 -12.98
C LEU A 110 9.55 -1.68 -13.34
N LYS A 111 9.94 -2.53 -14.29
CA LYS A 111 11.33 -2.62 -14.77
C LYS A 111 11.77 -1.33 -15.44
N GLU A 112 10.93 -0.73 -16.29
CA GLU A 112 11.24 0.56 -16.91
C GLU A 112 11.45 1.67 -15.87
N LYS A 113 10.59 1.72 -14.85
CA LYS A 113 10.71 2.71 -13.76
C LYS A 113 11.90 2.44 -12.85
N GLU A 114 12.24 1.18 -12.61
CA GLU A 114 13.43 0.81 -11.85
C GLU A 114 14.71 1.23 -12.59
N LEU A 115 14.83 0.99 -13.90
CA LEU A 115 15.95 1.47 -14.72
C LEU A 115 16.06 3.01 -14.74
N GLN A 116 14.92 3.71 -14.79
CA GLN A 116 14.88 5.16 -14.67
C GLN A 116 15.46 5.63 -13.33
N ILE A 117 15.07 4.99 -12.23
CA ILE A 117 15.60 5.28 -10.89
C ILE A 117 17.09 4.96 -10.80
N GLU A 118 17.51 3.79 -11.29
CA GLU A 118 18.91 3.37 -11.28
C GLU A 118 19.80 4.42 -11.99
N THR A 119 19.35 4.91 -13.14
CA THR A 119 20.02 5.98 -13.91
C THR A 119 20.16 7.27 -13.11
N VAL A 120 19.09 7.69 -12.44
CA VAL A 120 19.08 8.90 -11.60
C VAL A 120 20.01 8.74 -10.39
N LEU A 121 20.08 7.55 -9.79
CA LEU A 121 20.90 7.32 -8.59
C LEU A 121 22.38 7.04 -8.91
N LYS A 122 22.72 6.51 -10.09
CA LYS A 122 24.10 6.16 -10.50
C LYS A 122 25.12 7.29 -10.29
N ASN A 123 24.71 8.53 -10.52
CA ASN A 123 25.55 9.72 -10.39
C ASN A 123 25.53 10.37 -9.01
N THR A 124 25.03 9.64 -7.99
CA THR A 124 24.87 10.16 -6.63
C THR A 124 25.52 9.24 -5.61
N ASN A 125 25.69 9.74 -4.39
CA ASN A 125 26.13 8.92 -3.25
C ASN A 125 25.11 7.85 -2.84
N PHE A 126 23.88 7.89 -3.36
CA PHE A 126 22.83 6.91 -3.07
C PHE A 126 22.97 5.62 -3.89
N ARG A 127 23.80 5.60 -4.95
CA ARG A 127 24.01 4.38 -5.77
C ARG A 127 24.41 3.15 -4.95
N LYS A 128 25.10 3.37 -3.84
CA LYS A 128 25.59 2.31 -2.93
C LYS A 128 24.46 1.53 -2.25
N TYR A 129 23.24 2.08 -2.26
CA TYR A 129 22.06 1.46 -1.65
C TYR A 129 21.26 0.60 -2.64
N LEU A 130 21.57 0.66 -3.94
CA LEU A 130 20.89 -0.15 -4.97
C LEU A 130 21.13 -1.65 -4.73
N LEU A 131 20.07 -2.44 -4.85
CA LEU A 131 20.17 -3.88 -4.83
C LEU A 131 20.81 -4.36 -6.14
N LYS A 132 21.75 -5.31 -6.05
CA LYS A 132 22.32 -5.96 -7.24
C LYS A 132 21.24 -6.66 -8.08
N ASN A 133 20.25 -7.25 -7.41
CA ASN A 133 19.11 -7.92 -8.03
C ASN A 133 17.83 -7.33 -7.42
N PRO A 134 17.16 -6.38 -8.10
CA PRO A 134 15.87 -5.91 -7.66
C PRO A 134 14.84 -7.04 -7.65
N GLU A 135 13.97 -7.05 -6.63
CA GLU A 135 12.94 -8.06 -6.44
C GLU A 135 11.61 -7.54 -7.01
N PHE A 136 11.05 -8.25 -7.98
CA PHE A 136 9.76 -7.93 -8.59
C PHE A 136 8.71 -8.97 -8.21
N GLY A 137 7.47 -8.53 -8.05
CA GLY A 137 6.37 -9.46 -7.84
C GLY A 137 4.99 -8.83 -8.00
N GLU A 138 4.00 -9.69 -8.13
CA GLU A 138 2.59 -9.30 -8.12
C GLU A 138 1.98 -9.54 -6.74
N VAL A 139 1.03 -8.71 -6.38
CA VAL A 139 0.26 -8.82 -5.14
C VAL A 139 -1.03 -9.55 -5.46
N TYR A 140 -1.45 -10.45 -4.57
CA TYR A 140 -2.76 -11.08 -4.70
C TYR A 140 -3.86 -10.01 -4.70
N ILE A 141 -4.66 -9.99 -5.77
CA ILE A 141 -5.83 -9.14 -5.91
C ILE A 141 -7.08 -10.03 -5.83
N PRO A 142 -7.99 -9.79 -4.86
CA PRO A 142 -9.24 -10.54 -4.75
C PRO A 142 -10.06 -10.49 -6.06
N SER A 143 -10.77 -11.58 -6.37
CA SER A 143 -11.49 -11.77 -7.64
C SER A 143 -12.47 -10.65 -7.95
N ILE A 144 -13.15 -10.10 -6.93
CA ILE A 144 -14.10 -8.99 -7.11
C ILE A 144 -13.44 -7.76 -7.76
N PHE A 145 -12.18 -7.46 -7.41
CA PHE A 145 -11.42 -6.36 -8.00
C PHE A 145 -10.86 -6.67 -9.40
N LYS A 146 -11.16 -7.84 -9.96
CA LYS A 146 -10.90 -8.21 -11.37
C LYS A 146 -12.20 -8.37 -12.16
N SER A 147 -13.36 -8.32 -11.49
CA SER A 147 -14.68 -8.41 -12.10
C SER A 147 -15.12 -7.05 -12.65
N LYS A 148 -15.99 -7.05 -13.67
CA LYS A 148 -16.69 -5.83 -14.12
C LYS A 148 -17.76 -5.37 -13.12
N GLU A 149 -18.25 -6.25 -12.26
CA GLU A 149 -19.30 -5.95 -11.28
C GLU A 149 -18.87 -4.84 -10.32
N ILE A 150 -17.58 -4.81 -9.96
CA ILE A 150 -17.04 -3.80 -9.05
C ILE A 150 -17.08 -2.39 -9.64
N GLN A 151 -17.37 -2.18 -10.93
CA GLN A 151 -17.42 -0.83 -11.51
C GLN A 151 -18.64 -0.03 -11.01
N ASN A 152 -19.71 -0.72 -10.61
CA ASN A 152 -20.99 -0.12 -10.19
C ASN A 152 -21.15 -0.06 -8.67
N PHE A 153 -20.04 -0.02 -7.92
CA PHE A 153 -20.10 0.01 -6.46
C PHE A 153 -20.69 1.33 -5.92
N ILE A 154 -21.34 1.22 -4.76
CA ILE A 154 -21.76 2.34 -3.93
C ILE A 154 -20.64 2.62 -2.92
N TYR A 155 -20.06 3.81 -2.97
CA TYR A 155 -19.06 4.22 -2.00
C TYR A 155 -19.75 4.76 -0.74
N LEU A 156 -19.47 4.15 0.41
CA LEU A 156 -19.91 4.67 1.70
C LEU A 156 -18.87 5.67 2.20
N GLU A 157 -19.14 6.97 1.98
CA GLU A 157 -18.20 8.06 2.32
C GLU A 157 -18.01 8.24 3.82
N SER A 158 -19.10 8.10 4.59
CA SER A 158 -19.14 8.26 6.04
C SER A 158 -20.19 7.33 6.63
N LEU A 159 -19.98 6.94 7.89
CA LEU A 159 -20.94 6.17 8.68
C LEU A 159 -21.58 7.00 9.82
N GLU A 160 -21.47 8.33 9.79
CA GLU A 160 -22.01 9.20 10.87
C GLU A 160 -23.49 8.95 11.16
N GLU A 161 -24.31 8.77 10.11
CA GLU A 161 -25.75 8.51 10.25
C GLU A 161 -26.09 7.01 10.19
N ILE A 162 -25.10 6.15 9.94
CA ILE A 162 -25.28 4.71 9.75
C ILE A 162 -24.94 3.97 11.04
N LYS A 163 -25.96 3.40 11.67
CA LYS A 163 -25.83 2.61 12.90
C LYS A 163 -25.23 1.24 12.64
N GLU A 164 -25.63 0.61 11.56
CA GLU A 164 -25.26 -0.76 11.22
C GLU A 164 -25.07 -0.92 9.71
N ILE A 165 -24.11 -1.76 9.32
CA ILE A 165 -23.96 -2.28 7.97
C ILE A 165 -23.86 -3.80 8.06
N SER A 166 -24.48 -4.49 7.10
CA SER A 166 -24.42 -5.94 7.00
C SER A 166 -24.16 -6.35 5.56
N GLY A 167 -23.58 -7.53 5.35
CA GLY A 167 -23.29 -8.07 4.03
C GLY A 167 -22.19 -9.10 4.02
N ILE A 168 -21.88 -9.61 2.83
CA ILE A 168 -20.84 -10.60 2.60
C ILE A 168 -19.58 -9.89 2.14
N ILE A 169 -18.46 -10.04 2.86
CA ILE A 169 -17.17 -9.49 2.42
C ILE A 169 -16.75 -10.16 1.11
N LEU A 170 -16.53 -9.35 0.07
CA LEU A 170 -16.11 -9.80 -1.26
C LEU A 170 -14.59 -9.67 -1.45
N GLY A 171 -13.95 -8.76 -0.73
CA GLY A 171 -12.49 -8.61 -0.75
C GLY A 171 -11.99 -7.31 -0.14
N VAL A 172 -10.68 -7.25 0.08
CA VAL A 172 -9.97 -6.07 0.60
C VAL A 172 -8.84 -5.68 -0.35
N LYS A 173 -8.74 -4.38 -0.68
CA LYS A 173 -7.64 -3.80 -1.46
C LYS A 173 -7.15 -2.52 -0.79
N GLY A 174 -5.97 -2.59 -0.17
CA GLY A 174 -5.47 -1.46 0.63
C GLY A 174 -6.33 -1.26 1.85
N ASN A 175 -6.79 -0.02 2.04
CA ASN A 175 -7.72 0.35 3.10
C ASN A 175 -9.20 0.25 2.67
N PHE A 176 -9.51 -0.27 1.48
CA PHE A 176 -10.88 -0.42 1.02
C PHE A 176 -11.38 -1.83 1.22
N ILE A 177 -12.53 -1.94 1.87
CA ILE A 177 -13.25 -3.19 2.10
C ILE A 177 -14.48 -3.17 1.19
N THR A 178 -14.62 -4.22 0.38
CA THR A 178 -15.76 -4.41 -0.50
C THR A 178 -16.66 -5.49 0.06
N PHE A 179 -17.97 -5.24 0.06
CA PHE A 179 -18.96 -6.21 0.51
C PHE A 179 -20.24 -6.12 -0.31
N GLY A 180 -20.94 -7.25 -0.45
CA GLY A 180 -22.22 -7.35 -1.13
C GLY A 180 -23.37 -7.34 -0.14
N ASN A 181 -24.42 -6.60 -0.43
CA ASN A 181 -25.71 -6.67 0.27
C ASN A 181 -26.85 -6.57 -0.76
N GLY A 182 -27.65 -7.62 -0.86
CA GLY A 182 -28.60 -7.81 -1.95
C GLY A 182 -27.91 -7.79 -3.30
N ASN A 183 -28.42 -6.98 -4.24
CA ASN A 183 -27.86 -6.83 -5.59
C ASN A 183 -26.78 -5.73 -5.68
N ASN A 184 -26.43 -5.10 -4.56
CA ASN A 184 -25.53 -3.98 -4.53
C ASN A 184 -24.15 -4.39 -3.99
N ILE A 185 -23.12 -3.80 -4.58
CA ILE A 185 -21.74 -3.87 -4.08
C ILE A 185 -21.43 -2.54 -3.39
N TYR A 186 -20.96 -2.61 -2.17
CA TYR A 186 -20.54 -1.46 -1.39
C TYR A 186 -19.02 -1.48 -1.21
N ILE A 187 -18.42 -0.29 -1.19
CA ILE A 187 -17.03 -0.09 -0.77
C ILE A 187 -17.00 0.90 0.38
N ILE A 188 -16.22 0.58 1.40
CA ILE A 188 -15.96 1.46 2.52
C ILE A 188 -14.46 1.55 2.80
N ASN A 189 -14.02 2.71 3.28
CA ASN A 189 -12.70 2.85 3.85
C ASN A 189 -12.69 2.20 5.25
N GLY A 190 -11.86 1.19 5.48
CA GLY A 190 -11.82 0.45 6.75
C GLY A 190 -11.51 1.32 7.98
N LYS A 191 -11.01 2.54 7.81
CA LYS A 191 -10.88 3.52 8.90
C LYS A 191 -12.21 3.94 9.50
N GLU A 192 -13.29 3.95 8.71
CA GLU A 192 -14.65 4.28 9.18
C GLU A 192 -15.21 3.23 10.15
N LEU A 193 -14.60 2.04 10.18
CA LEU A 193 -14.96 0.93 11.06
C LEU A 193 -14.18 0.94 12.38
N VAL A 194 -13.18 1.80 12.54
CA VAL A 194 -12.39 1.88 13.77
C VAL A 194 -13.28 2.33 14.92
N GLY A 195 -13.32 1.54 16.00
CA GLY A 195 -14.17 1.80 17.15
C GLY A 195 -15.59 1.23 17.03
N ARG A 196 -15.92 0.54 15.92
CA ARG A 196 -17.17 -0.22 15.78
C ARG A 196 -16.97 -1.68 16.15
N THR A 197 -18.05 -2.31 16.61
CA THR A 197 -18.10 -3.76 16.86
C THR A 197 -18.29 -4.51 15.53
N ILE A 198 -17.59 -5.63 15.37
CA ILE A 198 -17.76 -6.54 14.24
C ILE A 198 -18.34 -7.85 14.78
N GLU A 199 -19.49 -8.25 14.25
CA GLU A 199 -20.13 -9.52 14.56
C GLU A 199 -20.09 -10.43 13.33
N GLU A 200 -19.60 -11.65 13.50
CA GLU A 200 -19.55 -12.66 12.44
C GLU A 200 -20.76 -13.60 12.56
N TYR A 201 -21.61 -13.60 11.54
CA TYR A 201 -22.78 -14.48 11.47
C TYR A 201 -22.51 -15.64 10.50
N ASN A 202 -22.33 -16.85 11.05
CA ASN A 202 -22.33 -18.19 10.40
C ASN A 202 -22.06 -18.25 8.88
N ASN A 203 -20.83 -18.60 8.44
CA ASN A 203 -20.59 -19.62 7.41
C ASN A 203 -19.10 -20.03 7.24
N PRO A 204 -18.80 -21.29 6.84
CA PRO A 204 -17.49 -21.96 6.91
C PRO A 204 -16.52 -21.61 5.77
N LYS A 205 -16.68 -20.43 5.14
CA LYS A 205 -15.77 -20.02 4.08
C LYS A 205 -14.56 -19.35 4.70
N GLU A 206 -13.45 -20.08 4.70
CA GLU A 206 -12.12 -19.52 4.96
C GLU A 206 -11.92 -18.29 4.07
N ILE A 207 -11.98 -17.10 4.68
CA ILE A 207 -11.50 -15.90 4.01
C ILE A 207 -9.98 -16.06 4.00
N PHE A 208 -9.40 -16.30 2.82
CA PHE A 208 -7.95 -16.20 2.67
C PHE A 208 -7.58 -14.72 2.69
N ILE A 209 -7.64 -14.13 3.89
CA ILE A 209 -6.94 -12.89 4.16
C ILE A 209 -5.50 -13.31 4.33
N ASN A 210 -4.63 -12.84 3.43
CA ASN A 210 -3.21 -13.11 3.62
C ASN A 210 -2.85 -12.69 5.05
N ASN A 211 -2.21 -13.55 5.85
CA ASN A 211 -1.90 -13.25 7.26
C ASN A 211 -1.21 -11.89 7.44
N ARG A 212 -0.57 -11.37 6.39
CA ARG A 212 0.06 -10.04 6.29
C ARG A 212 -0.90 -8.85 6.23
N GLN A 213 -2.16 -9.06 5.85
CA GLN A 213 -3.22 -8.04 5.80
C GLN A 213 -3.91 -7.84 7.15
N LEU A 214 -3.85 -8.83 8.05
CA LEU A 214 -4.60 -8.87 9.31
C LEU A 214 -3.88 -8.30 10.53
N ASN A 215 -2.79 -7.53 10.38
CA ASN A 215 -2.13 -6.89 11.52
C ASN A 215 -2.96 -5.70 12.08
N LEU A 216 -4.19 -5.98 12.52
CA LEU A 216 -4.89 -5.26 13.58
C LEU A 216 -4.35 -5.83 14.89
N ASN A 217 -3.36 -5.17 15.49
CA ASN A 217 -3.02 -5.43 16.88
C ASN A 217 -4.21 -5.00 17.75
N LEU A 218 -5.16 -5.89 17.97
CA LEU A 218 -6.08 -5.83 19.08
C LEU A 218 -5.28 -6.29 20.31
N LEU A 219 -4.79 -5.32 21.07
CA LEU A 219 -4.42 -5.58 22.46
C LEU A 219 -5.74 -5.89 23.19
N ILE A 220 -5.92 -7.16 23.55
CA ILE A 220 -6.87 -7.58 24.59
C ILE A 220 -6.24 -7.25 25.93
#